data_AF-A0A377PT88-F1
#
_entry.id   AF-A0A377PT88-F1
#
_cell.length_a   1.000
_cell.length_b   1.000
_cell.length_c   1.000
_cell.angle_alpha   90.00
_cell.angle_beta   90.00
_cell.angle_gamma   90.00
#
_symmetry.space_group_name_H-M   'P 1'
#
loop_
_entity.id
_entity.type
_entity.pdbx_description
1 polymer ?
#
loop_
_entity_poly.entity_id
_entity_poly.type
_entity_poly.pdbx_seq_one_letter_code
_entity_poly.pdbx_strand_id
1 'polypeptide(L)'
;MAQQEPNEVMSPKSNTYKQDISISKTGDGESKIITKVNENKKTKTKKTKKDIADKYQKNIRADFLYAKIHRARVTDSNLNYIGSISLDSGLMKASGILEGMKVEILNINNGERFSTYAIKANSSQDNTKGDEKYKAATVCLNGAAARKVQTGDIIIIIAYANIKIKHASKIKPRVVFVDSDNMITEIQE
;
A
#
# COMPACT_ATOMS: atom_id res chain seq x y z
N MET A 1 23.16 11.04 -10.64
CA MET A 1 22.31 12.08 -11.24
C MET A 1 20.96 11.45 -11.54
N ALA A 2 19.96 11.69 -10.68
CA ALA A 2 18.58 11.30 -10.95
C ALA A 2 17.82 12.59 -11.30
N GLN A 3 17.26 12.64 -12.50
CA GLN A 3 16.53 13.79 -13.02
C GLN A 3 15.21 13.92 -12.25
N GLN A 4 14.99 15.09 -11.64
CA GLN A 4 13.69 15.47 -11.06
C GLN A 4 12.71 15.74 -12.20
N GLU A 5 11.53 15.12 -12.15
CA GLU A 5 10.44 15.48 -13.04
C GLU A 5 9.92 16.92 -12.74
N PRO A 6 9.55 17.70 -13.75
CA PRO A 6 9.15 19.09 -13.57
C PRO A 6 7.76 19.21 -12.92
N ASN A 7 7.64 20.10 -11.94
CA ASN A 7 6.38 20.49 -11.31
C ASN A 7 5.37 21.01 -12.36
N GLU A 8 4.21 20.37 -12.47
CA GLU A 8 3.07 20.88 -13.23
C GLU A 8 2.58 22.20 -12.62
N VAL A 9 2.86 23.31 -13.30
CA VAL A 9 2.27 24.62 -12.99
C VAL A 9 0.81 24.58 -13.42
N MET A 10 -0.12 24.50 -12.45
CA MET A 10 -1.55 24.67 -12.70
C MET A 10 -1.82 26.03 -13.35
N SER A 11 -2.28 26.02 -14.60
CA SER A 11 -2.76 27.22 -15.30
C SER A 11 -4.04 27.76 -14.64
N PRO A 12 -4.24 29.09 -14.54
CA PRO A 12 -5.50 29.64 -14.07
C PRO A 12 -6.59 29.33 -15.10
N LYS A 13 -7.61 28.58 -14.69
CA LYS A 13 -8.79 28.30 -15.52
C LYS A 13 -9.43 29.62 -15.96
N SER A 14 -9.42 29.91 -17.27
CA SER A 14 -10.09 31.07 -17.85
C SER A 14 -11.60 30.96 -17.63
N ASN A 15 -12.21 32.01 -17.08
CA ASN A 15 -13.67 32.16 -17.03
C ASN A 15 -14.12 32.79 -18.36
N THR A 16 -14.47 31.97 -19.34
CA THR A 16 -15.11 32.47 -20.56
C THR A 16 -16.59 32.72 -20.27
N TYR A 17 -17.02 33.99 -20.26
CA TYR A 17 -18.43 34.36 -20.24
C TYR A 17 -18.96 34.32 -21.68
N LYS A 18 -19.94 33.47 -21.97
CA LYS A 18 -20.70 33.54 -23.23
C LYS A 18 -21.81 34.57 -23.07
N GLN A 19 -21.79 35.61 -23.90
CA GLN A 19 -22.90 36.54 -24.08
C GLN A 19 -23.69 36.07 -25.30
N ASP A 20 -24.93 35.60 -25.09
CA ASP A 20 -25.84 35.31 -26.19
C ASP A 20 -26.61 36.60 -26.52
N ILE A 21 -26.26 37.24 -27.64
CA ILE A 21 -26.94 38.43 -28.14
C ILE A 21 -28.00 37.99 -29.14
N SER A 22 -29.29 38.19 -28.82
CA SER A 22 -30.39 37.98 -29.76
C SER A 22 -30.97 39.32 -30.20
N ILE A 23 -31.02 39.55 -31.52
CA ILE A 23 -31.62 40.74 -32.13
C ILE A 23 -32.99 40.35 -32.70
N SER A 24 -34.07 41.02 -32.28
CA SER A 24 -35.39 40.87 -32.88
C SER A 24 -35.89 42.21 -33.42
N LYS A 25 -36.34 42.23 -34.68
CA LYS A 25 -36.97 43.40 -35.32
C LYS A 25 -38.47 43.38 -35.04
N THR A 26 -39.05 44.51 -34.63
CA THR A 26 -40.50 44.74 -34.64
C THR A 26 -40.87 45.54 -35.89
N GLY A 27 -42.12 45.40 -36.36
CA GLY A 27 -42.60 45.79 -37.70
C GLY A 27 -42.54 47.28 -38.09
N ASP A 28 -41.98 48.14 -37.25
CA ASP A 28 -42.11 49.61 -37.36
C ASP A 28 -40.72 50.27 -37.49
N GLY A 29 -39.77 49.61 -38.17
CA GLY A 29 -38.49 50.21 -38.60
C GLY A 29 -37.46 50.57 -37.50
N GLU A 30 -37.81 50.59 -36.22
CA GLU A 30 -36.86 50.86 -35.13
C GLU A 30 -36.23 49.56 -34.58
N SER A 31 -34.90 49.53 -34.53
CA SER A 31 -34.13 48.43 -33.91
C SER A 31 -33.89 48.73 -32.43
N LYS A 32 -34.51 47.97 -31.51
CA LYS A 32 -34.16 48.01 -30.08
C LYS A 32 -33.22 46.86 -29.73
N ILE A 33 -32.02 47.20 -29.23
CA ILE A 33 -31.09 46.23 -28.64
C ILE A 33 -31.59 45.94 -27.22
N ILE A 34 -32.11 44.74 -26.99
CA ILE A 34 -32.48 44.29 -25.64
C ILE A 34 -31.35 43.41 -25.12
N THR A 35 -30.49 43.97 -24.27
CA THR A 35 -29.46 43.21 -23.58
C THR A 35 -30.07 42.54 -22.35
N LYS A 36 -30.42 41.24 -22.43
CA LYS A 36 -30.74 40.44 -21.24
C LYS A 36 -29.44 39.93 -20.63
N VAL A 37 -28.96 40.59 -19.58
CA VAL A 37 -27.87 40.08 -18.75
C VAL A 37 -28.41 38.93 -17.91
N ASN A 38 -28.13 37.68 -18.30
CA ASN A 38 -28.35 36.53 -17.44
C ASN A 38 -27.23 36.49 -16.39
N GLU A 39 -27.48 37.02 -15.20
CA GLU A 39 -26.63 36.78 -14.04
C GLU A 39 -26.69 35.30 -13.64
N ASN A 40 -25.83 34.48 -14.24
CA ASN A 40 -25.53 33.16 -13.69
C ASN A 40 -24.77 33.35 -12.36
N LYS A 41 -25.53 33.48 -11.27
CA LYS A 41 -25.02 33.40 -9.90
C LYS A 41 -24.24 32.09 -9.74
N LYS A 42 -22.92 32.15 -9.80
CA LYS A 42 -22.05 31.09 -9.27
C LYS A 42 -22.31 31.02 -7.76
N THR A 43 -23.20 30.14 -7.34
CA THR A 43 -23.38 29.75 -5.95
C THR A 43 -22.10 29.07 -5.48
N LYS A 44 -21.18 29.85 -4.88
CA LYS A 44 -20.15 29.30 -4.00
C LYS A 44 -20.89 28.70 -2.81
N THR A 45 -21.18 27.40 -2.84
CA THR A 45 -21.75 26.68 -1.71
C THR A 45 -20.76 26.78 -0.55
N LYS A 46 -21.08 27.55 0.48
CA LYS A 46 -20.33 27.59 1.74
C LYS A 46 -20.40 26.20 2.35
N LYS A 47 -19.31 25.42 2.26
CA LYS A 47 -19.19 24.14 2.95
C LYS A 47 -19.37 24.38 4.44
N THR A 48 -20.27 23.63 5.06
CA THR A 48 -20.54 23.70 6.49
C THR A 48 -19.34 23.17 7.27
N LYS A 49 -19.23 23.52 8.56
CA LYS A 49 -18.21 22.91 9.46
C LYS A 49 -18.29 21.38 9.45
N LYS A 50 -19.49 20.82 9.28
CA LYS A 50 -19.74 19.38 9.12
C LYS A 50 -19.15 18.84 7.82
N ASP A 51 -19.37 19.50 6.69
CA ASP A 51 -18.79 19.09 5.39
C ASP A 51 -17.26 19.09 5.41
N ILE A 52 -16.67 20.01 6.17
CA ILE A 52 -15.22 20.10 6.38
C ILE A 52 -14.76 18.94 7.27
N ALA A 53 -15.41 18.69 8.41
CA ALA A 53 -15.08 17.58 9.30
C ALA A 53 -15.20 16.21 8.61
N ASP A 54 -16.29 15.98 7.87
CA ASP A 54 -16.53 14.75 7.11
C ASP A 54 -15.46 14.55 6.02
N LYS A 55 -14.95 15.64 5.43
CA LYS A 55 -13.83 15.60 4.48
C LYS A 55 -12.53 15.14 5.14
N TYR A 56 -12.22 15.61 6.34
CA TYR A 56 -11.02 15.17 7.07
C TYR A 56 -11.13 13.70 7.49
N GLN A 57 -12.28 13.29 8.05
CA GLN A 57 -12.52 11.92 8.47
C GLN A 57 -12.36 10.91 7.30
N LYS A 58 -12.83 11.27 6.11
CA LYS A 58 -12.70 10.45 4.88
C LYS A 58 -11.26 10.26 4.39
N ASN A 59 -10.31 11.04 4.89
CA ASN A 59 -8.90 11.00 4.50
C ASN A 59 -7.96 10.46 5.57
N ILE A 60 -8.46 10.09 6.75
CA ILE A 60 -7.65 9.41 7.77
C ILE A 60 -7.20 8.06 7.23
N ARG A 61 -5.91 7.77 7.40
CA ARG A 61 -5.27 6.50 7.04
C ARG A 61 -4.70 5.84 8.28
N ALA A 62 -4.69 4.53 8.29
CA ALA A 62 -4.02 3.72 9.30
C ALA A 62 -3.38 2.50 8.63
N ASP A 63 -2.43 1.89 9.32
CA ASP A 63 -1.80 0.65 8.89
C ASP A 63 -2.66 -0.53 9.34
N PHE A 64 -3.07 -1.36 8.38
CA PHE A 64 -3.87 -2.55 8.62
C PHE A 64 -3.06 -3.79 8.22
N LEU A 65 -3.34 -4.91 8.89
CA LEU A 65 -2.72 -6.18 8.56
C LEU A 65 -3.00 -6.51 7.09
N TYR A 66 -1.94 -6.69 6.30
CA TYR A 66 -2.05 -7.09 4.90
C TYR A 66 -1.69 -8.56 4.73
N ALA A 67 -0.55 -8.97 5.29
CA ALA A 67 -0.08 -10.33 5.24
C ALA A 67 0.67 -10.71 6.52
N LYS A 68 0.64 -12.00 6.87
CA LYS A 68 1.37 -12.56 8.01
C LYS A 68 1.87 -13.97 7.67
N ILE A 69 3.15 -14.22 7.92
CA ILE A 69 3.68 -15.60 8.03
C ILE A 69 3.82 -15.88 9.52
N HIS A 70 3.04 -16.82 10.02
CA HIS A 70 2.94 -17.11 11.44
C HIS A 70 3.92 -18.22 11.86
N ARG A 71 4.80 -17.89 12.81
CA ARG A 71 5.72 -18.83 13.47
C ARG A 71 6.71 -19.51 12.53
N ALA A 72 7.23 -18.76 11.56
CA ALA A 72 8.33 -19.25 10.73
C ALA A 72 9.62 -19.41 11.56
N ARG A 73 10.35 -20.49 11.30
CA ARG A 73 11.67 -20.75 11.87
C ARG A 73 12.75 -20.01 11.07
N VAL A 74 13.63 -19.29 11.74
CA VAL A 74 14.84 -18.70 11.14
C VAL A 74 15.76 -19.84 10.70
N THR A 75 15.99 -19.97 9.41
CA THR A 75 16.87 -21.02 8.85
C THR A 75 18.34 -20.62 8.86
N ASP A 76 18.61 -19.32 8.81
CA ASP A 76 19.98 -18.77 8.84
C ASP A 76 19.98 -17.29 9.28
N SER A 77 21.15 -16.77 9.67
CA SER A 77 21.35 -15.36 9.98
C SER A 77 22.74 -14.90 9.55
N ASN A 78 22.83 -13.94 8.63
CA ASN A 78 24.10 -13.51 8.04
C ASN A 78 24.38 -12.03 8.28
N LEU A 79 25.24 -11.73 9.25
CA LEU A 79 25.63 -10.38 9.61
C LEU A 79 26.33 -9.61 8.47
N ASN A 80 27.06 -10.31 7.61
CA ASN A 80 27.90 -9.69 6.58
C ASN A 80 27.19 -9.55 5.22
N TYR A 81 25.98 -10.09 5.09
CA TYR A 81 25.16 -9.91 3.91
C TYR A 81 24.37 -8.60 3.97
N ILE A 82 24.08 -8.01 2.80
CA ILE A 82 23.36 -6.73 2.71
C ILE A 82 21.96 -6.88 3.32
N GLY A 83 21.68 -6.04 4.34
CA GLY A 83 20.57 -6.21 5.28
C GLY A 83 19.19 -6.28 4.63
N SER A 84 18.36 -7.18 5.13
CA SER A 84 16.97 -7.48 4.71
C SER A 84 16.52 -8.78 5.40
N ILE A 85 15.32 -9.26 5.11
CA ILE A 85 14.95 -10.67 5.31
C ILE A 85 14.86 -11.37 3.96
N SER A 86 15.63 -12.43 3.76
CA SER A 86 15.48 -13.33 2.61
C SER A 86 14.38 -14.34 2.89
N LEU A 87 13.37 -14.38 2.01
CA LEU A 87 12.25 -15.30 2.11
C LEU A 87 12.20 -16.23 0.91
N ASP A 88 11.82 -17.46 1.16
CA ASP A 88 11.50 -18.40 0.11
C ASP A 88 10.34 -17.89 -0.77
N SER A 89 10.45 -18.14 -2.07
CA SER A 89 9.48 -17.67 -3.05
C SER A 89 8.09 -18.27 -2.87
N GLY A 90 7.97 -19.50 -2.36
CA GLY A 90 6.70 -20.12 -2.01
C GLY A 90 6.01 -19.39 -0.86
N LEU A 91 6.78 -19.01 0.17
CA LEU A 91 6.26 -18.22 1.30
C LEU A 91 5.83 -16.82 0.87
N MET A 92 6.59 -16.17 -0.01
CA MET A 92 6.23 -14.86 -0.56
C MET A 92 4.94 -14.94 -1.39
N LYS A 93 4.83 -15.93 -2.30
CA LYS A 93 3.62 -16.16 -3.12
C LYS A 93 2.39 -16.46 -2.26
N ALA A 94 2.54 -17.32 -1.25
CA ALA A 94 1.46 -17.71 -0.35
C ALA A 94 0.98 -16.55 0.53
N SER A 95 1.89 -15.70 1.02
CA SER A 95 1.53 -14.56 1.88
C SER A 95 1.13 -13.31 1.09
N GLY A 96 1.58 -13.16 -0.15
CA GLY A 96 1.45 -11.92 -0.91
C GLY A 96 2.51 -10.87 -0.55
N ILE A 97 3.50 -11.20 0.28
CA ILE A 97 4.64 -10.32 0.55
C ILE A 97 5.49 -10.22 -0.72
N LEU A 98 5.74 -8.98 -1.17
CA LEU A 98 6.56 -8.72 -2.35
C LEU A 98 7.99 -8.33 -1.97
N GLU A 99 8.89 -8.49 -2.92
CA GLU A 99 10.26 -7.99 -2.80
C GLU A 99 10.26 -6.46 -2.64
N GLY A 100 11.10 -5.96 -1.74
CA GLY A 100 11.16 -4.56 -1.34
C GLY A 100 10.05 -4.12 -0.38
N MET A 101 9.08 -4.98 -0.05
CA MET A 101 8.00 -4.65 0.88
C MET A 101 8.54 -4.53 2.31
N LYS A 102 8.17 -3.46 3.01
CA LYS A 102 8.45 -3.31 4.44
C LYS A 102 7.71 -4.41 5.22
N VAL A 103 8.45 -5.08 6.10
CA VAL A 103 7.90 -6.07 7.02
C VAL A 103 8.34 -5.78 8.46
N GLU A 104 7.48 -6.15 9.40
CA GLU A 104 7.83 -6.24 10.82
C GLU A 104 8.13 -7.69 11.19
N ILE A 105 9.19 -7.86 11.97
CA ILE A 105 9.64 -9.13 12.52
C ILE A 105 9.39 -9.10 14.02
N LEU A 106 8.66 -10.11 14.49
CA LEU A 106 8.37 -10.32 15.90
C LEU A 106 9.02 -11.65 16.29
N ASN A 107 10.09 -11.60 17.05
CA ASN A 107 10.80 -12.80 17.49
C ASN A 107 10.16 -13.32 18.78
N ILE A 108 9.63 -14.54 18.73
CA ILE A 108 8.93 -15.19 19.85
C ILE A 108 9.92 -15.63 20.91
N ASN A 109 11.13 -16.02 20.51
CA ASN A 109 12.14 -16.61 21.40
C ASN A 109 12.77 -15.57 22.31
N ASN A 110 13.03 -14.35 21.81
CA ASN A 110 13.73 -13.30 22.56
C ASN A 110 12.92 -12.00 22.76
N GLY A 111 11.72 -11.89 22.19
CA GLY A 111 10.84 -10.72 22.34
C GLY A 111 11.20 -9.51 21.48
N GLU A 112 12.28 -9.56 20.68
CA GLU A 112 12.65 -8.46 19.78
C GLU A 112 11.55 -8.16 18.76
N ARG A 113 11.36 -6.86 18.50
CA ARG A 113 10.44 -6.35 17.48
C ARG A 113 11.16 -5.31 16.64
N PHE A 114 11.21 -5.52 15.34
CA PHE A 114 11.94 -4.63 14.44
C PHE A 114 11.37 -4.65 13.03
N SER A 115 11.68 -3.63 12.24
CA SER A 115 11.29 -3.57 10.83
C SER A 115 12.48 -3.79 9.90
N THR A 116 12.22 -4.39 8.74
CA THR A 116 13.15 -4.48 7.61
C THR A 116 12.34 -4.55 6.31
N TYR A 117 12.96 -4.95 5.20
CA TYR A 117 12.28 -5.25 3.94
C TYR A 117 12.56 -6.68 3.48
N ALA A 118 11.61 -7.27 2.77
CA ALA A 118 11.74 -8.63 2.21
C ALA A 118 12.50 -8.63 0.89
N ILE A 119 13.35 -9.64 0.69
CA ILE A 119 13.98 -9.97 -0.60
C ILE A 119 13.77 -11.44 -0.89
N LYS A 120 13.88 -11.82 -2.17
CA LYS A 120 13.78 -13.22 -2.56
C LYS A 120 15.05 -14.00 -2.15
N ALA A 121 14.89 -15.20 -1.61
CA ALA A 121 16.02 -16.08 -1.32
C ALA A 121 16.62 -16.68 -2.61
N ASN A 122 17.96 -16.71 -2.69
CA ASN A 122 18.70 -17.25 -3.83
C ASN A 122 18.48 -18.75 -4.06
N SER A 123 18.24 -19.52 -3.00
CA SER A 123 17.98 -20.97 -3.06
C SER A 123 16.49 -21.28 -2.91
N SER A 124 15.62 -20.51 -3.57
CA SER A 124 14.18 -20.71 -3.48
C SER A 124 13.75 -21.95 -4.26
N GLN A 125 13.10 -22.90 -3.60
CA GLN A 125 12.46 -24.08 -4.23
C GLN A 125 10.93 -23.93 -4.18
N ASP A 126 10.25 -24.64 -5.09
CA ASP A 126 8.81 -24.81 -5.01
C ASP A 126 8.51 -25.78 -3.85
N ASN A 127 8.13 -25.26 -2.68
CA ASN A 127 8.00 -26.01 -1.42
C ASN A 127 6.73 -26.88 -1.38
N THR A 128 6.56 -27.77 -2.35
CA THR A 128 5.53 -28.79 -2.34
C THR A 128 6.16 -30.12 -1.91
N LYS A 129 5.49 -30.87 -1.01
CA LYS A 129 5.99 -32.19 -0.58
C LYS A 129 5.91 -33.17 -1.75
N GLY A 130 7.05 -33.46 -2.37
CA GLY A 130 7.21 -34.43 -3.45
C GLY A 130 8.68 -34.63 -3.84
N ASP A 131 9.25 -35.75 -3.39
CA ASP A 131 10.43 -36.53 -3.83
C ASP A 131 11.74 -35.89 -4.34
N GLU A 132 11.88 -34.56 -4.48
CA GLU A 132 13.16 -33.93 -4.78
C GLU A 132 13.68 -33.11 -3.59
N LYS A 133 14.81 -33.58 -3.04
CA LYS A 133 15.73 -32.90 -2.11
C LYS A 133 15.04 -31.90 -1.15
N TYR A 134 14.32 -32.46 -0.18
CA TYR A 134 13.65 -31.71 0.88
C TYR A 134 14.65 -30.82 1.64
N LYS A 135 14.51 -29.50 1.50
CA LYS A 135 15.21 -28.50 2.29
C LYS A 135 14.18 -27.54 2.86
N ALA A 136 14.33 -27.19 4.14
CA ALA A 136 13.45 -26.24 4.80
C ALA A 136 13.37 -24.92 4.02
N ALA A 137 12.17 -24.36 3.91
CA ALA A 137 11.95 -23.11 3.18
C ALA A 137 12.76 -21.98 3.84
N THR A 138 13.54 -21.27 3.02
CA THR A 138 14.53 -20.30 3.51
C THR A 138 13.86 -19.10 4.18
N VAL A 139 14.29 -18.81 5.41
CA VAL A 139 13.97 -17.60 6.16
C VAL A 139 15.28 -17.12 6.81
N CYS A 140 15.95 -16.16 6.18
CA CYS A 140 17.27 -15.70 6.61
C CYS A 140 17.26 -14.21 6.93
N LEU A 141 17.79 -13.82 8.10
CA LEU A 141 17.92 -12.43 8.49
C LEU A 141 19.35 -11.94 8.22
N ASN A 142 19.47 -10.88 7.43
CA ASN A 142 20.76 -10.37 6.96
C ASN A 142 21.16 -9.06 7.64
N GLY A 143 22.44 -8.73 7.62
CA GLY A 143 22.97 -7.45 8.06
C GLY A 143 22.69 -7.18 9.53
N ALA A 144 22.30 -5.94 9.85
CA ALA A 144 21.99 -5.54 11.23
C ALA A 144 20.87 -6.38 11.87
N ALA A 145 19.93 -6.91 11.08
CA ALA A 145 18.84 -7.75 11.58
C ALA A 145 19.32 -9.11 12.11
N ALA A 146 20.46 -9.61 11.62
CA ALA A 146 21.06 -10.85 12.11
C ALA A 146 21.44 -10.77 13.60
N ARG A 147 21.67 -9.58 14.15
CA ARG A 147 21.96 -9.39 15.59
C ARG A 147 20.73 -9.54 16.50
N LYS A 148 19.52 -9.56 15.93
CA LYS A 148 18.25 -9.59 16.67
C LYS A 148 17.60 -10.99 16.69
N VAL A 149 18.26 -11.97 16.08
CA VAL A 149 17.77 -13.35 15.95
C VAL A 149 18.93 -14.34 16.10
N GLN A 150 18.59 -15.60 16.32
CA GLN A 150 19.48 -16.74 16.13
C GLN A 150 18.85 -17.74 15.15
N THR A 151 19.69 -18.52 14.46
CA THR A 151 19.21 -19.67 13.69
C THR A 151 18.40 -20.60 14.59
N GLY A 152 17.19 -20.96 14.17
CA GLY A 152 16.24 -21.76 14.93
C GLY A 152 15.18 -20.96 15.69
N ASP A 153 15.33 -19.63 15.82
CA ASP A 153 14.30 -18.80 16.42
C ASP A 153 12.98 -18.87 15.65
N ILE A 154 11.87 -18.77 16.37
CA ILE A 154 10.53 -18.70 15.81
C ILE A 154 10.13 -17.23 15.72
N ILE A 155 9.81 -16.79 14.51
CA ILE A 155 9.43 -15.41 14.21
C ILE A 155 8.04 -15.33 13.57
N ILE A 156 7.42 -14.16 13.69
CA ILE A 156 6.25 -13.78 12.89
C ILE A 156 6.68 -12.65 11.98
N ILE A 157 6.40 -12.80 10.69
CA ILE A 157 6.70 -11.80 9.66
C ILE A 157 5.37 -11.15 9.25
N ILE A 158 5.28 -9.82 9.36
CA ILE A 158 4.05 -9.08 9.10
C ILE A 158 4.28 -8.00 8.05
N ALA A 159 3.45 -7.95 7.03
CA ALA A 159 3.33 -6.80 6.16
C ALA A 159 2.02 -6.05 6.47
N TYR A 160 2.11 -4.72 6.54
CA TYR A 160 0.95 -3.83 6.73
C TYR A 160 0.68 -3.03 5.45
N ALA A 161 -0.59 -2.76 5.20
CA ALA A 161 -1.02 -1.83 4.17
C ALA A 161 -1.53 -0.54 4.82
N ASN A 162 -0.96 0.60 4.41
CA ASN A 162 -1.47 1.90 4.80
C ASN A 162 -2.69 2.22 3.95
N ILE A 163 -3.90 2.21 4.54
CA ILE A 163 -5.15 2.43 3.80
C ILE A 163 -6.05 3.45 4.49
N LYS A 164 -7.02 4.01 3.76
CA LYS A 164 -8.03 4.88 4.34
C LYS A 164 -8.96 4.08 5.26
N ILE A 165 -9.25 4.58 6.46
CA ILE A 165 -10.10 3.89 7.45
C ILE A 165 -11.47 3.49 6.88
N LYS A 166 -12.06 4.31 6.00
CA LYS A 166 -13.33 3.99 5.31
C LYS A 166 -13.29 2.72 4.44
N HIS A 167 -12.10 2.19 4.16
CA HIS A 167 -11.88 0.95 3.40
C HIS A 167 -11.45 -0.23 4.29
N ALA A 168 -11.35 -0.04 5.61
CA ALA A 168 -10.88 -1.06 6.55
C ALA A 168 -11.65 -2.38 6.45
N SER A 169 -12.98 -2.32 6.35
CA SER A 169 -13.85 -3.51 6.24
C SER A 169 -13.67 -4.31 4.95
N LYS A 170 -12.93 -3.78 3.97
CA LYS A 170 -12.64 -4.45 2.70
C LYS A 170 -11.32 -5.20 2.72
N ILE A 171 -10.49 -5.01 3.74
CA ILE A 171 -9.22 -5.73 3.86
C ILE A 171 -9.51 -7.16 4.32
N LYS A 172 -8.91 -8.09 3.58
CA LYS A 172 -8.85 -9.51 3.88
C LYS A 172 -7.37 -9.89 3.99
N PRO A 173 -6.81 -9.93 5.21
CA PRO A 173 -5.39 -10.22 5.39
C PRO A 173 -5.10 -11.68 5.08
N ARG A 174 -4.00 -11.96 4.39
CA ARG A 174 -3.55 -13.34 4.16
C ARG A 174 -2.68 -13.81 5.32
N VAL A 175 -3.09 -14.86 6.03
CA VAL A 175 -2.33 -15.45 7.13
C VAL A 175 -1.85 -16.84 6.72
N VAL A 176 -0.54 -17.00 6.59
CA VAL A 176 0.13 -18.25 6.24
C VAL A 176 0.67 -18.90 7.51
N PHE A 177 0.27 -20.15 7.74
CA PHE A 177 0.80 -21.00 8.81
C PHE A 177 1.81 -21.97 8.22
N VAL A 178 2.87 -22.25 8.98
CA VAL A 178 3.95 -23.14 8.54
C VAL A 178 4.33 -24.15 9.64
N ASP A 179 4.93 -25.26 9.24
CA ASP A 179 5.53 -26.25 10.15
C ASP A 179 6.99 -25.90 10.51
N SER A 180 7.69 -26.82 11.19
CA SER A 180 9.08 -26.64 11.64
C SER A 180 10.11 -26.49 10.51
N ASP A 181 9.77 -26.94 9.30
CA ASP A 181 10.59 -26.80 8.10
C ASP A 181 10.13 -25.63 7.23
N ASN A 182 9.30 -24.75 7.80
CA ASN A 182 8.65 -23.64 7.12
C ASN A 182 7.75 -24.08 5.94
N MET A 183 7.27 -25.32 5.93
CA MET A 183 6.34 -25.78 4.91
C MET A 183 4.94 -25.27 5.24
N ILE A 184 4.24 -24.77 4.22
CA ILE A 184 2.90 -24.22 4.41
C ILE A 184 1.94 -25.33 4.81
N THR A 185 1.25 -25.12 5.94
CA THR A 185 0.24 -26.05 6.46
C THR A 185 -1.17 -25.54 6.24
N GLU A 186 -1.37 -24.22 6.29
CA GLU A 186 -2.67 -23.57 6.15
C GLU A 186 -2.53 -22.13 5.63
N ILE A 187 -3.51 -21.67 4.86
CA ILE A 187 -3.67 -20.26 4.45
C ILE A 187 -5.09 -19.81 4.80
N GLN A 188 -5.22 -18.69 5.50
CA GLN A 188 -6.49 -18.04 5.83
C GLN A 188 -6.60 -16.68 5.11
N GLU A 189 -7.77 -16.38 4.55
CA GLU A 189 -8.09 -15.14 3.79
C GLU A 189 -9.45 -14.53 4.17
#